data_AF-A0A7K3XGJ5-F1
#
_entry.id   AF-A0A7K3XGJ5-F1
#
_cell.length_a   1.000
_cell.length_b   1.000
_cell.length_c   1.000
_cell.angle_alpha   90.00
_cell.angle_beta   90.00
_cell.angle_gamma   90.00
#
_symmetry.space_group_name_H-M   'P 1'
#
loop_
_entity.id
_entity.type
_entity.pdbx_description
1 polymer ?
#
loop_
_entity_poly.entity_id
_entity_poly.type
_entity_poly.pdbx_seq_one_letter_code
_entity_poly.pdbx_strand_id
1 'polypeptide(L)'
;MKSITNLKKGSRLAWSPFRLALKGLIGGALILTAFQSSAQTQDVQFTRPSWYFGVAGGANFNFYNGTTQELNSTLSVPSAFHKGNGAGLYVAPLIEFHRPDTRLGFMLQAGYDNRSGKFEQVMTPCNCPADLNTDLTYITVEPSLRLAPFKSNFYLYAGPRFAFNMNKGFTYKQGVNPAVVGQVAPADVTGDFSNVNDNLISMQIGAGYDIFLSSQSKQTQFVLSPFVSFQPYFGQDPRTIESLNVTTVRAGIALKLGRGHKIPAPVVVEAIPEAIVKPEPKPEPKPAPAPVVVVKPTVIGNVYKVYFEFDKWDLDARATSDLDILAKDMNEYPTVKIEVKSHTDSRGPESYNMKLSEKRGKSVMDYLAGKGIIASRVSANAYGETELVNKCADGVQCTDAEHAANRRTEVIIVE
;
A
#
# COMPACT_ATOMS: atom_id res chain seq x y z
N MET A 1 56.57 4.11 -38.43
CA MET A 1 56.87 2.67 -38.65
C MET A 1 55.69 1.85 -38.16
N LYS A 2 54.98 1.19 -39.08
CA LYS A 2 53.99 0.15 -38.76
C LYS A 2 54.77 -1.12 -38.45
N SER A 3 54.54 -1.75 -37.29
CA SER A 3 54.93 -3.14 -37.07
C SER A 3 53.67 -3.97 -36.84
N ILE A 4 53.39 -4.80 -37.82
CA ILE A 4 52.42 -5.88 -37.79
C ILE A 4 53.17 -7.10 -37.25
N THR A 5 52.65 -7.72 -36.20
CA THR A 5 52.95 -9.13 -35.92
C THR A 5 51.64 -9.83 -35.56
N ASN A 6 51.32 -10.81 -36.40
CA ASN A 6 50.18 -11.70 -36.32
C ASN A 6 50.66 -13.10 -35.89
N LEU A 7 49.72 -13.90 -35.37
CA LEU A 7 49.79 -15.33 -35.03
C LEU A 7 50.45 -15.66 -33.67
N LYS A 8 49.87 -16.48 -32.79
CA LYS A 8 49.05 -17.68 -33.02
C LYS A 8 48.16 -18.01 -31.82
N LYS A 9 46.99 -18.57 -32.15
CA LYS A 9 46.02 -19.31 -31.33
C LYS A 9 46.70 -20.34 -30.40
N GLY A 10 46.35 -20.33 -29.13
CA GLY A 10 46.71 -21.35 -28.15
C GLY A 10 45.82 -21.26 -26.93
N SER A 11 44.83 -22.15 -26.88
CA SER A 11 43.90 -22.37 -25.78
C SER A 11 44.58 -22.48 -24.42
N ARG A 12 44.07 -21.75 -23.43
CA ARG A 12 43.92 -22.16 -22.03
C ARG A 12 42.89 -21.23 -21.40
N LEU A 13 41.62 -21.62 -21.53
CA LEU A 13 40.55 -21.14 -20.66
C LEU A 13 40.93 -21.54 -19.23
N ALA A 14 41.58 -20.64 -18.51
CA ALA A 14 41.72 -20.72 -17.07
C ALA A 14 40.32 -20.51 -16.48
N TRP A 15 39.74 -21.62 -16.04
CA TRP A 15 38.43 -21.72 -15.43
C TRP A 15 38.48 -21.00 -14.07
N SER A 16 38.00 -19.76 -14.06
CA SER A 16 37.76 -18.99 -12.83
C SER A 16 36.50 -19.53 -12.15
N PRO A 17 36.54 -19.95 -10.87
CA PRO A 17 35.37 -20.48 -10.17
C PRO A 17 34.41 -19.38 -9.67
N PHE A 18 34.64 -18.10 -9.99
CA PHE A 18 33.90 -16.97 -9.42
C PHE A 18 32.75 -16.42 -10.28
N ARG A 19 32.35 -17.12 -11.35
CA ARG A 19 31.15 -16.75 -12.16
C ARG A 19 29.89 -17.57 -11.84
N LEU A 20 29.90 -18.38 -10.77
CA LEU A 20 28.74 -19.18 -10.36
C LEU A 20 28.03 -18.74 -9.07
N ALA A 21 28.39 -17.59 -8.49
CA ALA A 21 27.76 -17.07 -7.27
C ALA A 21 26.89 -15.80 -7.46
N LEU A 22 26.65 -15.37 -8.71
CA LEU A 22 25.75 -14.23 -9.01
C LEU A 22 24.59 -14.59 -9.96
N LYS A 23 24.48 -15.86 -10.37
CA LYS A 23 23.30 -16.41 -11.05
C LYS A 23 22.44 -17.32 -10.16
N GLY A 24 22.85 -17.51 -8.90
CA GLY A 24 22.15 -18.33 -7.91
C GLY A 24 21.25 -17.56 -6.92
N LEU A 25 21.04 -16.25 -7.10
CA LEU A 25 20.16 -15.42 -6.26
C LEU A 25 19.02 -14.74 -7.04
N ILE A 26 18.84 -15.09 -8.32
CA ILE A 26 17.71 -14.63 -9.16
C ILE A 26 16.95 -15.84 -9.78
N GLY A 27 17.26 -17.07 -9.32
CA GLY A 27 16.61 -18.31 -9.76
C GLY A 27 15.76 -18.93 -8.65
N GLY A 28 14.75 -18.22 -8.19
CA GLY A 28 13.78 -18.69 -7.19
C GLY A 28 12.37 -18.17 -7.50
N ALA A 29 12.03 -18.13 -8.79
CA ALA A 29 10.70 -17.76 -9.26
C ALA A 29 9.90 -19.02 -9.61
N LEU A 30 8.69 -19.08 -9.04
CA LEU A 30 7.49 -19.61 -9.68
C LEU A 30 7.61 -20.99 -10.38
N ILE A 31 7.42 -22.08 -9.64
CA ILE A 31 6.73 -23.25 -10.20
C ILE A 31 5.81 -23.83 -9.11
N LEU A 32 4.56 -23.37 -9.10
CA LEU A 32 3.41 -24.11 -8.56
C LEU A 32 2.11 -23.48 -9.03
N THR A 33 1.84 -23.56 -10.34
CA THR A 33 0.48 -23.43 -10.87
C THR A 33 0.31 -24.35 -12.09
N ALA A 34 -0.29 -25.52 -11.88
CA ALA A 34 -1.16 -26.19 -12.85
C ALA A 34 -1.83 -27.41 -12.20
N PHE A 35 -2.71 -27.15 -11.24
CA PHE A 35 -3.88 -28.00 -11.05
C PHE A 35 -5.08 -27.06 -10.98
N GLN A 36 -5.68 -26.79 -12.14
CA GLN A 36 -7.05 -26.30 -12.20
C GLN A 36 -7.95 -27.49 -11.86
N SER A 37 -8.22 -27.68 -10.57
CA SER A 37 -9.45 -28.34 -10.17
C SER A 37 -10.60 -27.36 -10.42
N SER A 38 -11.67 -27.87 -11.01
CA SER A 38 -12.93 -27.19 -11.26
C SER A 38 -13.33 -26.32 -10.07
N ALA A 39 -13.55 -25.04 -10.34
CA ALA A 39 -14.03 -24.07 -9.36
C ALA A 39 -15.34 -24.57 -8.74
N GLN A 40 -15.27 -25.09 -7.51
CA GLN A 40 -16.41 -25.06 -6.63
C GLN A 40 -16.65 -23.59 -6.31
N THR A 41 -17.80 -23.06 -6.72
CA THR A 41 -18.32 -21.78 -6.29
C THR A 41 -18.28 -21.76 -4.75
N GLN A 42 -17.26 -21.12 -4.17
CA GLN A 42 -17.24 -20.92 -2.73
C GLN A 42 -18.34 -19.90 -2.41
N ASP A 43 -19.35 -20.31 -1.67
CA ASP A 43 -20.39 -19.41 -1.17
C ASP A 43 -19.73 -18.29 -0.35
N VAL A 44 -19.71 -17.09 -0.94
CA VAL A 44 -19.21 -15.87 -0.28
C VAL A 44 -20.27 -15.44 0.72
N GLN A 45 -20.07 -15.78 2.00
CA GLN A 45 -21.01 -15.45 3.08
C GLN A 45 -20.60 -14.20 3.86
N PHE A 46 -19.31 -13.86 3.87
CA PHE A 46 -18.74 -12.74 4.62
C PHE A 46 -17.90 -11.83 3.72
N THR A 47 -17.92 -10.53 4.00
CA THR A 47 -17.05 -9.54 3.35
C THR A 47 -15.57 -9.79 3.69
N ARG A 48 -14.64 -9.23 2.90
CA ARG A 48 -13.24 -9.14 3.35
C ARG A 48 -13.15 -8.21 4.57
N PRO A 49 -12.30 -8.52 5.56
CA PRO A 49 -11.99 -7.61 6.66
C PRO A 49 -11.38 -6.30 6.13
N SER A 50 -11.72 -5.19 6.76
CA SER A 50 -10.99 -3.92 6.54
C SER A 50 -9.85 -3.72 7.54
N TRP A 51 -9.94 -4.38 8.69
CA TRP A 51 -8.95 -4.35 9.75
C TRP A 51 -8.32 -5.73 9.90
N TYR A 52 -7.00 -5.72 10.05
CA TYR A 52 -6.15 -6.87 10.29
C TYR A 52 -5.28 -6.62 11.51
N PHE A 53 -5.20 -7.62 12.37
CA PHE A 53 -4.36 -7.64 13.57
C PHE A 53 -3.48 -8.88 13.51
N GLY A 54 -2.22 -8.77 13.90
CA GLY A 54 -1.31 -9.87 13.69
C GLY A 54 0.05 -9.69 14.34
N VAL A 55 0.96 -10.55 13.92
CA VAL A 55 2.37 -10.51 14.29
C VAL A 55 3.21 -10.62 13.03
N ALA A 56 4.26 -9.81 12.95
CA ALA A 56 5.29 -9.86 11.94
C ALA A 56 6.59 -10.36 12.57
N GLY A 57 7.24 -11.31 11.91
CA GLY A 57 8.55 -11.82 12.30
C GLY A 57 9.48 -11.86 11.09
N GLY A 58 10.75 -11.55 11.27
CA GLY A 58 11.71 -11.54 10.17
C GLY A 58 13.17 -11.50 10.59
N ALA A 59 14.05 -11.63 9.61
CA ALA A 59 15.48 -11.46 9.75
C ALA A 59 15.89 -10.09 9.17
N ASN A 60 16.60 -9.30 9.96
CA ASN A 60 17.30 -8.09 9.54
C ASN A 60 18.71 -8.47 9.08
N PHE A 61 19.06 -8.06 7.88
CA PHE A 61 20.42 -8.11 7.36
C PHE A 61 21.01 -6.70 7.44
N ASN A 62 21.91 -6.51 8.39
CA ASN A 62 22.49 -5.22 8.74
C ASN A 62 23.81 -5.03 8.00
N PHE A 63 24.00 -3.85 7.42
CA PHE A 63 25.20 -3.47 6.68
C PHE A 63 25.75 -2.18 7.27
N TYR A 64 26.89 -2.30 7.93
CA TYR A 64 27.62 -1.19 8.54
C TYR A 64 28.60 -0.61 7.52
N ASN A 65 28.57 0.70 7.35
CA ASN A 65 29.55 1.44 6.56
C ASN A 65 29.96 2.72 7.30
N GLY A 66 31.16 3.21 7.05
CA GLY A 66 31.65 4.47 7.61
C GLY A 66 32.99 4.28 8.31
N THR A 67 33.15 4.90 9.47
CA THR A 67 34.36 4.79 10.29
C THR A 67 33.94 4.63 11.74
N THR A 68 34.54 3.67 12.45
CA THR A 68 34.44 3.55 13.90
C THR A 68 35.79 3.23 14.51
N GLN A 69 36.27 4.10 15.39
CA GLN A 69 37.56 3.97 16.07
C GLN A 69 37.44 4.35 17.55
N GLU A 70 36.72 5.43 17.86
CA GLU A 70 36.36 5.76 19.23
C GLU A 70 35.17 4.89 19.64
N LEU A 71 35.42 3.88 20.48
CA LEU A 71 34.37 2.97 20.93
C LEU A 71 33.58 3.61 22.06
N ASN A 72 34.27 4.19 23.04
CA ASN A 72 33.65 4.96 24.11
C ASN A 72 34.58 6.08 24.61
N SER A 73 34.14 6.83 25.63
CA SER A 73 34.90 7.97 26.17
C SER A 73 36.26 7.62 26.79
N THR A 74 36.53 6.33 27.03
CA THR A 74 37.79 5.86 27.63
C THR A 74 38.60 4.95 26.70
N LEU A 75 38.02 4.52 25.57
CA LEU A 75 38.60 3.54 24.66
C LEU A 75 38.50 3.99 23.21
N SER A 76 39.65 4.39 22.67
CA SER A 76 39.87 4.52 21.23
C SER A 76 40.81 3.41 20.77
N VAL A 77 40.41 2.67 19.73
CA VAL A 77 41.20 1.53 19.24
C VAL A 77 42.29 1.95 18.24
N PRO A 78 43.39 1.19 18.11
CA PRO A 78 44.53 1.61 17.29
C PRO A 78 44.24 1.72 15.78
N SER A 79 43.25 0.98 15.29
CA SER A 79 42.84 1.00 13.88
C SER A 79 41.34 1.18 13.77
N ALA A 80 40.91 2.03 12.84
CA ALA A 80 39.52 2.26 12.55
C ALA A 80 38.90 1.08 11.78
N PHE A 81 37.66 0.72 12.12
CA PHE A 81 36.84 -0.23 11.39
C PHE A 81 35.93 0.52 10.41
N HIS A 82 35.69 -0.06 9.23
CA HIS A 82 34.99 0.63 8.15
C HIS A 82 33.73 -0.05 7.64
N LYS A 83 33.73 -1.38 7.61
CA LYS A 83 32.65 -2.20 7.06
C LYS A 83 32.30 -3.28 8.05
N GLY A 84 31.02 -3.65 8.06
CA GLY A 84 30.55 -4.77 8.85
C GLY A 84 29.22 -5.27 8.36
N ASN A 85 28.87 -6.48 8.78
CA ASN A 85 27.59 -7.07 8.46
C ASN A 85 27.06 -7.87 9.64
N GLY A 86 25.74 -8.05 9.67
CA GLY A 86 25.09 -8.77 10.76
C GLY A 86 23.72 -9.30 10.39
N ALA A 87 23.24 -10.23 11.19
CA ALA A 87 21.90 -10.78 11.10
C ALA A 87 21.21 -10.62 12.46
N GLY A 88 20.03 -10.01 12.47
CA GLY A 88 19.25 -9.77 13.68
C GLY A 88 17.82 -10.25 13.53
N LEU A 89 17.17 -10.54 14.66
CA LEU A 89 15.74 -10.85 14.72
C LEU A 89 14.90 -9.56 14.71
N TYR A 90 13.81 -9.58 13.97
CA TYR A 90 12.72 -8.61 14.06
C TYR A 90 11.43 -9.31 14.46
N VAL A 91 10.73 -8.79 15.46
CA VAL A 91 9.39 -9.26 15.86
C VAL A 91 8.54 -8.07 16.29
N ALA A 92 7.35 -7.92 15.72
CA ALA A 92 6.43 -6.86 16.07
C ALA A 92 4.96 -7.31 16.00
N PRO A 93 4.09 -6.93 16.95
CA PRO A 93 2.67 -6.81 16.66
C PRO A 93 2.44 -5.92 15.44
N LEU A 94 1.43 -6.29 14.65
CA LEU A 94 1.05 -5.61 13.42
C LEU A 94 -0.43 -5.26 13.47
N ILE A 95 -0.74 -4.03 13.07
CA ILE A 95 -2.09 -3.56 12.79
C ILE A 95 -2.10 -3.05 11.35
N GLU A 96 -3.10 -3.43 10.58
CA GLU A 96 -3.24 -3.02 9.20
C GLU A 96 -4.70 -2.71 8.89
N PHE A 97 -4.93 -1.59 8.20
CA PHE A 97 -6.23 -1.14 7.76
C PHE A 97 -6.19 -0.87 6.26
N HIS A 98 -7.05 -1.53 5.50
CA HIS A 98 -7.34 -1.16 4.13
C HIS A 98 -8.76 -1.61 3.81
N ARG A 99 -9.55 -0.78 3.13
CA ARG A 99 -10.87 -1.24 2.71
C ARG A 99 -10.71 -2.29 1.62
N PRO A 100 -11.62 -3.28 1.55
CA PRO A 100 -11.69 -4.20 0.42
C PRO A 100 -11.71 -3.41 -0.90
N ASP A 101 -10.95 -3.88 -1.88
CA ASP A 101 -10.89 -3.34 -3.24
C ASP A 101 -10.37 -1.89 -3.37
N THR A 102 -9.84 -1.33 -2.28
CA THR A 102 -9.11 -0.06 -2.30
C THR A 102 -7.61 -0.29 -2.44
N ARG A 103 -6.94 0.65 -3.11
CA ARG A 103 -5.49 0.59 -3.30
C ARG A 103 -4.72 1.09 -2.10
N LEU A 104 -5.30 1.95 -1.28
CA LEU A 104 -4.61 2.61 -0.17
C LEU A 104 -5.01 1.99 1.17
N GLY A 105 -4.02 1.91 2.06
CA GLY A 105 -4.20 1.45 3.42
C GLY A 105 -3.15 2.03 4.36
N PHE A 106 -3.25 1.65 5.62
CA PHE A 106 -2.34 2.00 6.67
C PHE A 106 -1.84 0.73 7.35
N MET A 107 -0.59 0.73 7.74
CA MET A 107 0.07 -0.34 8.48
C MET A 107 0.83 0.27 9.65
N LEU A 108 0.81 -0.40 10.80
CA LEU A 108 1.61 -0.05 11.95
C LEU A 108 2.25 -1.32 12.49
N GLN A 109 3.57 -1.30 12.60
CA GLN A 109 4.32 -2.31 13.32
C GLN A 109 5.05 -1.64 14.47
N ALA A 110 5.07 -2.25 15.64
CA ALA A 110 5.83 -1.73 16.78
C ALA A 110 6.48 -2.88 17.54
N GLY A 111 7.81 -3.00 17.52
CA GLY A 111 8.45 -4.18 18.07
C GLY A 111 9.97 -4.16 18.15
N TYR A 112 10.50 -5.31 18.53
CA TYR A 112 11.92 -5.55 18.75
C TYR A 112 12.66 -5.64 17.42
N ASP A 113 13.80 -4.94 17.35
CA ASP A 113 14.56 -4.74 16.14
C ASP A 113 16.07 -4.86 16.43
N ASN A 114 16.60 -6.06 16.22
CA ASN A 114 18.01 -6.35 16.48
C ASN A 114 18.88 -5.92 15.29
N ARG A 115 19.91 -5.12 15.58
CA ARG A 115 20.87 -4.58 14.62
C ARG A 115 22.30 -5.07 14.87
N SER A 116 22.50 -6.14 15.62
CA SER A 116 23.83 -6.69 15.88
C SER A 116 24.60 -6.97 14.59
N GLY A 117 25.92 -6.95 14.69
CA GLY A 117 26.82 -7.15 13.56
C GLY A 117 28.27 -7.33 13.96
N LYS A 118 29.06 -7.83 13.00
CA LYS A 118 30.50 -8.00 13.10
C LYS A 118 31.17 -7.16 12.02
N PHE A 119 32.18 -6.39 12.42
CA PHE A 119 33.00 -5.61 11.49
C PHE A 119 34.05 -6.51 10.81
N GLU A 120 34.44 -6.13 9.59
CA GLU A 120 35.57 -6.73 8.90
C GLU A 120 36.84 -6.55 9.73
N GLN A 121 37.63 -7.61 9.84
CA GLN A 121 38.85 -7.60 10.65
C GLN A 121 39.84 -6.58 10.10
N VAL A 122 40.45 -5.81 10.99
CA VAL A 122 41.48 -4.81 10.64
C VAL A 122 42.81 -5.18 11.24
N MET A 123 43.90 -4.74 10.58
CA MET A 123 45.24 -4.89 11.13
C MET A 123 45.61 -3.64 11.94
N THR A 124 46.06 -3.86 13.16
CA THR A 124 46.58 -2.81 14.05
C THR A 124 48.05 -2.49 13.74
N PRO A 125 48.60 -1.36 14.22
CA PRO A 125 50.01 -1.01 14.02
C PRO A 125 51.01 -2.06 14.54
N CYS A 126 50.62 -2.92 15.48
CA CYS A 126 51.45 -4.05 15.93
C CYS A 126 51.43 -5.26 14.98
N ASN A 127 50.80 -5.13 13.81
CA ASN A 127 50.48 -6.22 12.89
C ASN A 127 49.65 -7.33 13.56
N CYS A 128 48.80 -6.94 14.52
CA CYS A 128 47.89 -7.81 15.22
C CYS A 128 46.48 -7.66 14.60
N PRO A 129 45.78 -8.76 14.27
CA PRO A 129 44.41 -8.68 13.80
C PRO A 129 43.49 -8.20 14.92
N ALA A 130 42.48 -7.38 14.59
CA ALA A 130 41.49 -6.91 15.53
C ALA A 130 40.07 -7.08 14.99
N ASP A 131 39.19 -7.58 15.85
CA ASP A 131 37.77 -7.83 15.57
C ASP A 131 36.91 -6.90 16.44
N LEU A 132 35.81 -6.41 15.88
CA LEU A 132 34.81 -5.62 16.58
C LEU A 132 33.42 -6.18 16.28
N ASN A 133 32.66 -6.44 17.35
CA ASN A 133 31.26 -6.82 17.28
C ASN A 133 30.40 -5.77 17.97
N THR A 134 29.17 -5.62 17.52
CA THR A 134 28.16 -4.74 18.10
C THR A 134 26.87 -5.50 18.39
N ASP A 135 26.25 -5.17 19.52
CA ASP A 135 24.97 -5.73 19.99
C ASP A 135 23.87 -4.66 19.99
N LEU A 136 23.90 -3.74 19.01
CA LEU A 136 22.89 -2.69 18.88
C LEU A 136 21.49 -3.29 18.73
N THR A 137 20.56 -2.87 19.58
CA THR A 137 19.15 -3.29 19.52
C THR A 137 18.22 -2.12 19.81
N TYR A 138 17.03 -2.16 19.21
CA TYR A 138 16.03 -1.10 19.34
C TYR A 138 14.64 -1.68 19.60
N ILE A 139 13.78 -0.90 20.26
CA ILE A 139 12.34 -0.96 20.01
C ILE A 139 12.02 0.01 18.89
N THR A 140 11.15 -0.40 17.97
CA THR A 140 10.75 0.42 16.84
C THR A 140 9.26 0.65 16.80
N VAL A 141 8.86 1.79 16.24
CA VAL A 141 7.49 2.11 15.85
C VAL A 141 7.52 2.55 14.39
N GLU A 142 6.76 1.84 13.56
CA GLU A 142 6.89 1.82 12.12
C GLU A 142 5.52 2.02 11.45
N PRO A 143 4.93 3.24 11.50
CA PRO A 143 3.73 3.56 10.74
C PRO A 143 4.07 3.66 9.26
N SER A 144 3.25 3.05 8.40
CA SER A 144 3.48 2.98 6.96
C SER A 144 2.18 3.17 6.20
N LEU A 145 2.27 3.89 5.07
CA LEU A 145 1.23 3.90 4.06
C LEU A 145 1.36 2.63 3.22
N ARG A 146 0.27 1.89 3.07
CA ARG A 146 0.17 0.70 2.21
C ARG A 146 -0.45 1.08 0.88
N LEU A 147 0.13 0.61 -0.22
CA LEU A 147 -0.34 0.81 -1.59
C LEU A 147 -0.39 -0.52 -2.35
N ALA A 148 -1.55 -0.95 -2.82
CA ALA A 148 -1.73 -2.06 -3.75
C ALA A 148 -1.89 -1.49 -5.18
N PRO A 149 -0.81 -1.42 -5.98
CA PRO A 149 -0.84 -0.75 -7.28
C PRO A 149 -1.66 -1.49 -8.34
N PHE A 150 -1.82 -2.80 -8.19
CA PHE A 150 -2.52 -3.69 -9.13
C PHE A 150 -3.71 -4.38 -8.47
N LYS A 151 -4.62 -4.94 -9.26
CA LYS A 151 -5.67 -5.85 -8.76
C LYS A 151 -5.10 -7.24 -8.42
N SER A 152 -4.06 -7.28 -7.60
CA SER A 152 -3.43 -8.49 -7.09
C SER A 152 -3.23 -8.38 -5.58
N ASN A 153 -2.77 -9.46 -4.95
CA ASN A 153 -2.48 -9.44 -3.50
C ASN A 153 -1.11 -8.80 -3.17
N PHE A 154 -0.42 -8.26 -4.18
CA PHE A 154 0.83 -7.55 -4.00
C PHE A 154 0.57 -6.14 -3.46
N TYR A 155 1.37 -5.74 -2.48
CA TYR A 155 1.34 -4.38 -1.93
C TYR A 155 2.76 -3.86 -1.69
N LEU A 156 2.90 -2.55 -1.80
CA LEU A 156 4.03 -1.76 -1.39
C LEU A 156 3.68 -1.05 -0.10
N TYR A 157 4.69 -0.71 0.71
CA TYR A 157 4.49 0.18 1.84
C TYR A 157 5.71 1.06 2.07
N ALA A 158 5.48 2.26 2.60
CA ALA A 158 6.57 3.15 2.98
C ALA A 158 6.13 4.05 4.14
N GLY A 159 7.07 4.42 4.99
CA GLY A 159 6.79 5.31 6.11
C GLY A 159 8.00 5.58 6.98
N PRO A 160 7.85 6.49 7.97
CA PRO A 160 8.90 6.75 8.93
C PRO A 160 9.08 5.54 9.87
N ARG A 161 10.27 5.44 10.44
CA ARG A 161 10.62 4.51 11.51
C ARG A 161 11.17 5.32 12.67
N PHE A 162 10.58 5.15 13.83
CA PHE A 162 11.06 5.70 15.09
C PHE A 162 11.70 4.56 15.85
N ALA A 163 12.97 4.69 16.24
CA ALA A 163 13.69 3.65 16.95
C ALA A 163 14.24 4.18 18.27
N PHE A 164 14.09 3.39 19.32
CA PHE A 164 14.48 3.70 20.69
C PHE A 164 15.55 2.69 21.11
N ASN A 165 16.75 3.17 21.41
CA ASN A 165 17.89 2.31 21.74
C ASN A 165 17.60 1.49 23.01
N MET A 166 17.88 0.19 22.95
CA MET A 166 17.78 -0.72 24.10
C MET A 166 19.14 -1.23 24.56
N ASN A 167 20.02 -1.51 23.61
CA ASN A 167 21.36 -1.99 23.86
C ASN A 167 22.32 -1.29 22.90
N LYS A 168 23.51 -0.97 23.40
CA LYS A 168 24.59 -0.30 22.70
C LYS A 168 25.95 -0.97 22.98
N GLY A 169 25.93 -2.23 23.37
CA GLY A 169 27.11 -3.02 23.67
C GLY A 169 28.01 -3.24 22.46
N PHE A 170 29.30 -3.40 22.74
CA PHE A 170 30.32 -3.86 21.83
C PHE A 170 31.24 -4.89 22.48
N THR A 171 31.89 -5.68 21.65
CA THR A 171 33.01 -6.54 22.03
C THR A 171 34.17 -6.29 21.08
N TYR A 172 35.30 -5.84 21.60
CA TYR A 172 36.55 -5.65 20.87
C TYR A 172 37.54 -6.75 21.25
N LYS A 173 38.14 -7.39 20.25
CA LYS A 173 39.16 -8.42 20.44
C LYS A 173 40.41 -8.03 19.67
N GLN A 174 41.54 -8.01 20.36
CA GLN A 174 42.83 -7.81 19.72
C GLN A 174 43.61 -9.12 19.78
N GLY A 175 44.01 -9.61 18.61
CA GLY A 175 44.85 -10.79 18.47
C GLY A 175 46.33 -10.51 18.78
N VAL A 176 47.16 -11.50 18.48
CA VAL A 176 48.63 -11.41 18.62
C VAL A 176 49.29 -11.19 17.28
N ASN A 177 50.53 -10.71 17.27
CA ASN A 177 51.31 -10.61 16.04
C ASN A 177 51.72 -12.03 15.59
N PRO A 178 51.31 -12.49 14.39
CA PRO A 178 51.64 -13.84 13.91
C PRO A 178 53.14 -14.12 13.77
N ALA A 179 53.97 -13.07 13.66
CA ALA A 179 55.42 -13.19 13.56
C ALA A 179 56.12 -13.42 14.91
N VAL A 180 55.42 -13.25 16.04
CA VAL A 180 56.00 -13.39 17.38
C VAL A 180 55.46 -14.64 18.06
N VAL A 181 56.35 -15.61 18.29
CA VAL A 181 55.99 -16.89 18.94
C VAL A 181 55.80 -16.69 20.44
N GLY A 182 54.75 -17.28 21.01
CA GLY A 182 54.51 -17.30 22.46
C GLY A 182 53.85 -16.05 23.03
N GLN A 183 53.36 -15.13 22.19
CA GLN A 183 52.52 -14.03 22.66
C GLN A 183 51.18 -14.54 23.17
N VAL A 184 50.72 -13.97 24.28
CA VAL A 184 49.37 -14.19 24.82
C VAL A 184 48.48 -13.05 24.35
N ALA A 185 47.31 -13.39 23.78
CA ALA A 185 46.34 -12.38 23.38
C ALA A 185 45.82 -11.62 24.61
N PRO A 186 45.64 -10.30 24.52
CA PRO A 186 44.95 -9.54 25.56
C PRO A 186 43.51 -10.05 25.75
N ALA A 187 42.94 -9.80 26.92
CA ALA A 187 41.55 -10.13 27.19
C ALA A 187 40.60 -9.32 26.28
N ASP A 188 39.47 -9.93 25.91
CA ASP A 188 38.42 -9.26 25.19
C ASP A 188 37.89 -8.07 25.99
N VAL A 189 37.68 -6.94 25.31
CA VAL A 189 37.15 -5.73 25.93
C VAL A 189 35.68 -5.60 25.56
N THR A 190 34.81 -5.61 26.55
CA THR A 190 33.38 -5.37 26.39
C THR A 190 33.00 -4.04 27.01
N GLY A 191 32.00 -3.38 26.45
CA GLY A 191 31.51 -2.11 26.96
C GLY A 191 30.39 -1.56 26.09
N ASP A 192 29.94 -0.36 26.42
CA ASP A 192 28.91 0.35 25.68
C ASP A 192 29.51 1.41 24.77
N PHE A 193 28.98 1.54 23.56
CA PHE A 193 29.35 2.63 22.68
C PHE A 193 28.96 3.98 23.29
N SER A 194 29.87 4.96 23.26
CA SER A 194 29.53 6.35 23.59
C SER A 194 28.75 7.00 22.43
N ASN A 195 28.09 8.12 22.73
CA ASN A 195 27.45 8.99 21.73
C ASN A 195 26.41 8.30 20.84
N VAL A 196 25.89 7.14 21.27
CA VAL A 196 24.76 6.46 20.63
C VAL A 196 23.51 7.31 20.81
N ASN A 197 22.79 7.50 19.72
CA ASN A 197 21.50 8.18 19.73
C ASN A 197 20.48 7.33 20.48
N ASP A 198 19.89 7.88 21.55
CA ASP A 198 18.81 7.22 22.29
C ASP A 198 17.58 7.01 21.39
N ASN A 199 17.33 7.97 20.49
CA ASN A 199 16.22 7.95 19.56
C ASN A 199 16.70 8.20 18.12
N LEU A 200 16.21 7.42 17.17
CA LEU A 200 16.45 7.60 15.74
C LEU A 200 15.14 7.83 15.01
N ILE A 201 15.16 8.74 14.05
CA ILE A 201 14.08 8.94 13.09
C ILE A 201 14.63 8.63 11.71
N SER A 202 14.12 7.56 11.11
CA SER A 202 14.53 7.08 9.80
C SER A 202 13.30 6.79 8.95
N MET A 203 13.48 6.09 7.83
CA MET A 203 12.37 5.62 7.00
C MET A 203 12.54 4.15 6.62
N GLN A 204 11.47 3.57 6.09
CA GLN A 204 11.48 2.27 5.43
C GLN A 204 10.62 2.28 4.18
N ILE A 205 10.98 1.40 3.26
CA ILE A 205 10.23 1.09 2.05
C ILE A 205 10.20 -0.42 1.91
N GLY A 206 9.03 -1.02 1.71
CA GLY A 206 8.89 -2.45 1.60
C GLY A 206 7.81 -2.87 0.62
N ALA A 207 7.76 -4.17 0.43
CA ALA A 207 6.79 -4.86 -0.40
C ALA A 207 6.36 -6.15 0.30
N GLY A 208 5.11 -6.56 0.07
CA GLY A 208 4.60 -7.82 0.56
C GLY A 208 3.55 -8.41 -0.37
N TYR A 209 3.17 -9.65 -0.08
CA TYR A 209 2.16 -10.36 -0.86
C TYR A 209 1.20 -11.08 0.08
N ASP A 210 -0.09 -10.79 0.00
CA ASP A 210 -1.09 -11.40 0.86
C ASP A 210 -1.54 -12.78 0.33
N ILE A 211 -1.44 -13.82 1.16
CA ILE A 211 -1.92 -15.17 0.89
C ILE A 211 -3.07 -15.45 1.85
N PHE A 212 -4.30 -15.43 1.34
CA PHE A 212 -5.49 -15.73 2.14
C PHE A 212 -5.52 -17.23 2.48
N LEU A 213 -5.40 -17.55 3.76
CA LEU A 213 -5.44 -18.92 4.26
C LEU A 213 -6.87 -19.41 4.55
N SER A 214 -7.84 -18.50 4.57
CA SER A 214 -9.25 -18.79 4.86
C SER A 214 -10.15 -18.25 3.76
N SER A 215 -11.21 -19.01 3.44
CA SER A 215 -12.25 -18.61 2.50
C SER A 215 -13.22 -17.59 3.10
N GLN A 216 -13.93 -16.86 2.24
CA GLN A 216 -14.97 -15.89 2.63
C GLN A 216 -16.28 -16.54 3.12
N SER A 217 -16.30 -17.87 3.28
CA SER A 217 -17.36 -18.58 4.00
C SER A 217 -17.20 -18.53 5.52
N LYS A 218 -16.07 -18.03 6.02
CA LYS A 218 -15.80 -17.85 7.45
C LYS A 218 -15.77 -16.37 7.83
N GLN A 219 -16.35 -16.05 8.99
CA GLN A 219 -16.34 -14.69 9.53
C GLN A 219 -14.91 -14.22 9.82
N THR A 220 -14.11 -15.08 10.44
CA THR A 220 -12.72 -14.84 10.76
C THR A 220 -11.85 -15.34 9.62
N GLN A 221 -10.99 -14.46 9.09
CA GLN A 221 -10.13 -14.74 7.96
C GLN A 221 -8.67 -14.55 8.35
N PHE A 222 -7.84 -15.53 7.98
CA PHE A 222 -6.41 -15.52 8.21
C PHE A 222 -5.66 -15.20 6.91
N VAL A 223 -4.62 -14.38 7.01
CA VAL A 223 -3.77 -13.99 5.89
C VAL A 223 -2.31 -14.19 6.29
N LEU A 224 -1.55 -14.87 5.45
CA LEU A 224 -0.10 -14.99 5.56
C LEU A 224 0.53 -14.03 4.56
N SER A 225 1.44 -13.18 5.02
CA SER A 225 2.03 -12.14 4.18
C SER A 225 3.54 -12.16 4.27
N PRO A 226 4.25 -12.88 3.39
CA PRO A 226 5.67 -12.65 3.19
C PRO A 226 5.93 -11.19 2.81
N PHE A 227 6.98 -10.60 3.37
CA PHE A 227 7.37 -9.23 3.11
C PHE A 227 8.90 -9.05 3.07
N VAL A 228 9.32 -8.00 2.38
CA VAL A 228 10.69 -7.49 2.41
C VAL A 228 10.63 -5.98 2.62
N SER A 229 11.52 -5.43 3.46
CA SER A 229 11.72 -3.99 3.53
C SER A 229 13.19 -3.61 3.47
N PHE A 230 13.42 -2.43 2.92
CA PHE A 230 14.69 -1.75 2.87
C PHE A 230 14.63 -0.51 3.75
N GLN A 231 15.64 -0.37 4.59
CA GLN A 231 15.82 0.75 5.50
C GLN A 231 17.13 1.43 5.14
N PRO A 232 17.06 2.55 4.40
CA PRO A 232 18.25 3.23 3.90
C PRO A 232 19.03 3.89 5.04
N TYR A 233 20.28 4.26 4.77
CA TYR A 233 21.17 4.96 5.70
C TYR A 233 20.60 6.28 6.25
N PHE A 234 19.62 6.89 5.57
CA PHE A 234 19.02 8.16 5.98
C PHE A 234 18.41 8.09 7.39
N GLY A 235 18.99 8.82 8.34
CA GLY A 235 18.56 8.85 9.73
C GLY A 235 18.89 7.58 10.52
N GLN A 236 19.79 6.74 9.99
CA GLN A 236 20.26 5.49 10.62
C GLN A 236 21.71 5.58 11.08
N ASP A 237 22.17 6.77 11.43
CA ASP A 237 23.47 6.97 12.05
C ASP A 237 23.32 6.62 13.55
N PRO A 238 23.78 5.44 14.01
CA PRO A 238 23.59 5.03 15.39
C PRO A 238 24.28 5.98 16.37
N ARG A 239 25.27 6.75 15.92
CA ARG A 239 26.07 7.64 16.77
C ARG A 239 26.17 9.04 16.18
N THR A 240 26.36 10.01 17.07
CA THR A 240 26.66 11.42 16.73
C THR A 240 28.13 11.68 16.47
N ILE A 241 28.99 10.69 16.76
CA ILE A 241 30.43 10.73 16.50
C ILE A 241 30.76 9.82 15.31
N GLU A 242 31.77 10.22 14.55
CA GLU A 242 32.24 9.53 13.35
C GLU A 242 31.13 9.38 12.28
N SER A 243 31.41 8.62 11.21
CA SER A 243 30.54 8.49 10.03
C SER A 243 29.82 7.15 9.94
N LEU A 244 29.75 6.41 11.05
CA LEU A 244 29.16 5.08 11.07
C LEU A 244 27.66 5.17 10.79
N ASN A 245 27.19 4.42 9.79
CA ASN A 245 25.78 4.28 9.45
C ASN A 245 25.40 2.80 9.29
N VAL A 246 24.10 2.51 9.42
CA VAL A 246 23.56 1.17 9.27
C VAL A 246 22.44 1.16 8.23
N THR A 247 22.66 0.42 7.14
CA THR A 247 21.60 0.08 6.19
C THR A 247 21.05 -1.30 6.51
N THR A 248 19.76 -1.54 6.30
CA THR A 248 19.18 -2.86 6.60
C THR A 248 18.19 -3.30 5.55
N VAL A 249 18.30 -4.57 5.18
CA VAL A 249 17.28 -5.31 4.43
C VAL A 249 16.60 -6.25 5.42
N ARG A 250 15.29 -6.17 5.55
CA ARG A 250 14.49 -7.06 6.39
C ARG A 250 13.69 -7.98 5.49
N ALA A 251 13.73 -9.28 5.75
CA ALA A 251 12.87 -10.25 5.09
C ALA A 251 12.11 -11.04 6.15
N GLY A 252 10.79 -11.17 6.00
CA GLY A 252 9.94 -11.75 7.03
C GLY A 252 8.59 -12.21 6.54
N ILE A 253 7.77 -12.63 7.49
CA ILE A 253 6.41 -13.12 7.30
C ILE A 253 5.53 -12.47 8.36
N ALA A 254 4.36 -11.99 7.96
CA ALA A 254 3.31 -11.56 8.87
C ALA A 254 2.14 -12.55 8.84
N LEU A 255 1.63 -12.91 10.01
CA LEU A 255 0.37 -13.63 10.15
C LEU A 255 -0.68 -12.64 10.64
N LYS A 256 -1.74 -12.47 9.86
CA LYS A 256 -2.78 -11.48 10.07
C LYS A 256 -4.14 -12.15 10.25
N LEU A 257 -4.97 -11.56 11.10
CA LEU A 257 -6.34 -11.96 11.41
C LEU A 257 -7.27 -10.78 11.18
N GLY A 258 -8.36 -10.99 10.44
CA GLY A 258 -9.41 -9.99 10.29
C GLY A 258 -10.80 -10.63 10.41
N ARG A 259 -11.81 -9.81 10.72
CA ARG A 259 -13.22 -10.24 10.75
C ARG A 259 -14.03 -9.53 9.65
N GLY A 260 -14.74 -10.32 8.85
CA GLY A 260 -15.71 -9.85 7.87
C GLY A 260 -17.11 -9.73 8.46
N HIS A 261 -17.99 -9.00 7.77
CA HIS A 261 -19.40 -8.89 8.10
C HIS A 261 -20.22 -9.82 7.20
N LYS A 262 -21.32 -10.37 7.73
CA LYS A 262 -22.19 -11.27 6.96
C LYS A 262 -22.84 -10.48 5.82
N ILE A 263 -22.78 -11.02 4.61
CA ILE A 263 -23.45 -10.44 3.45
C ILE A 263 -24.94 -10.80 3.59
N PRO A 264 -25.87 -9.82 3.58
CA PRO A 264 -27.29 -10.11 3.59
C PRO A 264 -27.62 -10.99 2.39
N ALA A 265 -28.35 -12.09 2.62
CA ALA A 265 -28.88 -12.86 1.51
C ALA A 265 -29.78 -11.92 0.67
N PRO A 266 -29.73 -11.99 -0.67
CA PRO A 266 -30.69 -11.27 -1.48
C PRO A 266 -32.08 -11.64 -0.99
N VAL A 267 -32.90 -10.64 -0.69
CA VAL A 267 -34.31 -10.86 -0.36
C VAL A 267 -34.92 -11.51 -1.60
N VAL A 268 -35.20 -12.80 -1.51
CA VAL A 268 -36.00 -13.50 -2.51
C VAL A 268 -37.36 -12.84 -2.43
N VAL A 269 -37.66 -11.95 -3.37
CA VAL A 269 -39.03 -11.54 -3.63
C VAL A 269 -39.68 -12.81 -4.17
N GLU A 270 -40.31 -13.58 -3.29
CA GLU A 270 -41.17 -14.69 -3.72
C GLU A 270 -42.17 -14.09 -4.69
N ALA A 271 -42.12 -14.54 -5.94
CA ALA A 271 -43.11 -14.20 -6.94
C ALA A 271 -44.46 -14.57 -6.34
N ILE A 272 -45.25 -13.56 -6.00
CA ILE A 272 -46.64 -13.75 -5.61
C ILE A 272 -47.27 -14.52 -6.77
N PRO A 273 -47.75 -15.76 -6.58
CA PRO A 273 -48.41 -16.48 -7.65
C PRO A 273 -49.59 -15.62 -8.09
N GLU A 274 -49.68 -15.32 -9.39
CA GLU A 274 -50.80 -14.61 -9.98
C GLU A 274 -52.09 -15.31 -9.53
N ALA A 275 -52.75 -14.71 -8.54
CA ALA A 275 -54.03 -15.18 -8.08
C ALA A 275 -55.02 -14.97 -9.23
N ILE A 276 -55.55 -16.09 -9.74
CA ILE A 276 -56.63 -16.12 -10.71
C ILE A 276 -57.74 -15.21 -10.22
N VAL A 277 -57.92 -14.07 -10.89
CA VAL A 277 -58.97 -13.10 -10.59
C VAL A 277 -60.31 -13.75 -10.89
N LYS A 278 -60.98 -14.20 -9.84
CA LYS A 278 -62.41 -14.51 -9.85
C LYS A 278 -63.17 -13.17 -9.87
N PRO A 279 -64.16 -12.96 -10.76
CA PRO A 279 -64.90 -11.70 -10.77
C PRO A 279 -65.79 -11.63 -9.53
N GLU A 280 -65.47 -10.72 -8.61
CA GLU A 280 -66.32 -10.40 -7.47
C GLU A 280 -67.48 -9.46 -7.86
N PRO A 281 -68.62 -9.57 -7.17
CA PRO A 281 -69.83 -8.83 -7.50
C PRO A 281 -69.75 -7.37 -7.03
N LYS A 282 -70.43 -6.52 -7.80
CA LYS A 282 -70.57 -5.07 -7.63
C LYS A 282 -70.87 -4.67 -6.17
N PRO A 283 -70.07 -3.80 -5.53
CA PRO A 283 -70.39 -3.27 -4.20
C PRO A 283 -71.31 -2.05 -4.29
N GLU A 284 -72.33 -2.02 -3.43
CA GLU A 284 -73.13 -0.84 -3.12
C GLU A 284 -72.34 0.17 -2.26
N PRO A 285 -72.68 1.47 -2.31
CA PRO A 285 -71.85 2.54 -1.79
C PRO A 285 -72.04 2.76 -0.28
N LYS A 286 -70.93 2.86 0.45
CA LYS A 286 -70.86 3.51 1.77
C LYS A 286 -70.04 4.81 1.70
N PRO A 287 -70.33 5.79 2.59
CA PRO A 287 -70.00 7.18 2.38
C PRO A 287 -68.53 7.48 2.65
N ALA A 288 -67.99 8.43 1.87
CA ALA A 288 -66.64 8.92 1.95
C ALA A 288 -66.30 9.56 3.31
N PRO A 289 -65.12 9.27 3.85
CA PRO A 289 -64.25 10.26 4.47
C PRO A 289 -63.24 10.76 3.42
N ALA A 290 -62.89 12.04 3.54
CA ALA A 290 -62.16 12.87 2.59
C ALA A 290 -60.83 12.27 2.04
N PRO A 291 -60.44 12.63 0.81
CA PRO A 291 -59.25 12.10 0.16
C PRO A 291 -57.98 12.69 0.79
N VAL A 292 -57.12 11.82 1.34
CA VAL A 292 -55.69 12.11 1.38
C VAL A 292 -55.16 11.84 -0.02
N VAL A 293 -54.86 12.90 -0.75
CA VAL A 293 -54.23 12.84 -2.06
C VAL A 293 -52.79 12.37 -1.86
N VAL A 294 -52.56 11.06 -2.00
CA VAL A 294 -51.21 10.58 -2.34
C VAL A 294 -51.03 10.90 -3.81
N VAL A 295 -50.44 12.07 -4.09
CA VAL A 295 -49.94 12.38 -5.41
C VAL A 295 -48.81 11.38 -5.65
N LYS A 296 -49.07 10.35 -6.45
CA LYS A 296 -47.99 9.64 -7.17
C LYS A 296 -47.30 10.72 -8.00
N PRO A 297 -46.00 11.03 -7.79
CA PRO A 297 -45.32 11.88 -8.76
C PRO A 297 -45.22 11.08 -10.05
N THR A 298 -46.08 11.46 -11.00
CA THR A 298 -45.92 11.11 -12.40
C THR A 298 -44.99 12.15 -12.99
N VAL A 299 -43.70 11.85 -13.10
CA VAL A 299 -42.71 12.59 -13.93
C VAL A 299 -41.68 11.54 -14.36
N ILE A 300 -41.83 10.85 -15.49
CA ILE A 300 -41.33 11.18 -16.84
C ILE A 300 -39.90 11.77 -16.83
N GLY A 301 -38.87 10.90 -16.92
CA GLY A 301 -37.58 11.21 -17.57
C GLY A 301 -36.39 11.61 -16.67
N ASN A 302 -36.00 10.78 -15.71
CA ASN A 302 -35.07 11.15 -14.62
C ASN A 302 -33.56 11.13 -14.96
N VAL A 303 -33.10 11.99 -15.88
CA VAL A 303 -31.66 12.28 -16.03
C VAL A 303 -31.43 13.80 -16.02
N TYR A 304 -30.87 14.31 -14.93
CA TYR A 304 -30.41 15.70 -14.84
C TYR A 304 -29.01 15.82 -15.43
N LYS A 305 -28.76 16.87 -16.22
CA LYS A 305 -27.45 17.10 -16.86
C LYS A 305 -26.84 18.40 -16.38
N VAL A 306 -25.68 18.30 -15.75
CA VAL A 306 -24.84 19.43 -15.35
C VAL A 306 -23.71 19.57 -16.36
N TYR A 307 -23.51 20.77 -16.92
CA TYR A 307 -22.43 21.03 -17.88
C TYR A 307 -21.30 21.83 -17.24
N PHE A 308 -20.10 21.69 -17.79
CA PHE A 308 -18.89 22.33 -17.30
C PHE A 308 -18.13 23.06 -18.40
N GLU A 309 -17.51 24.15 -17.99
CA GLU A 309 -16.53 24.86 -18.82
C GLU A 309 -15.27 24.00 -19.08
N PHE A 310 -14.52 24.39 -20.11
CA PHE A 310 -13.26 23.72 -20.45
C PHE A 310 -12.29 23.75 -19.26
N ASP A 311 -11.72 22.58 -18.95
CA ASP A 311 -10.77 22.37 -17.85
C ASP A 311 -11.26 22.76 -16.43
N LYS A 312 -12.57 22.91 -16.24
CA LYS A 312 -13.18 23.27 -14.95
C LYS A 312 -14.07 22.18 -14.37
N TRP A 313 -14.24 22.25 -13.05
CA TRP A 313 -15.14 21.43 -12.25
C TRP A 313 -16.04 22.25 -11.31
N ASP A 314 -15.99 23.58 -11.41
CA ASP A 314 -16.85 24.48 -10.66
C ASP A 314 -18.29 24.40 -11.19
N LEU A 315 -19.26 24.47 -10.28
CA LEU A 315 -20.68 24.51 -10.63
C LEU A 315 -21.09 25.95 -10.89
N ASP A 316 -21.63 26.22 -12.08
CA ASP A 316 -22.19 27.54 -12.40
C ASP A 316 -23.59 27.74 -11.77
N ALA A 317 -24.12 28.96 -11.91
CA ALA A 317 -25.43 29.30 -11.34
C ALA A 317 -26.56 28.40 -11.85
N ARG A 318 -26.49 27.96 -13.10
CA ARG A 318 -27.50 27.10 -13.72
C ARG A 318 -27.41 25.68 -13.13
N ALA A 319 -26.22 25.12 -13.07
CA ALA A 319 -25.95 23.83 -12.44
C ALA A 319 -26.44 23.79 -10.99
N THR A 320 -26.16 24.84 -10.22
CA THR A 320 -26.64 24.93 -8.83
C THR A 320 -28.16 25.03 -8.74
N SER A 321 -28.82 25.73 -9.67
CA SER A 321 -30.29 25.83 -9.72
C SER A 321 -30.95 24.48 -10.02
N ASP A 322 -30.39 23.69 -10.93
CA ASP A 322 -30.91 22.36 -11.26
C ASP A 322 -30.69 21.37 -10.11
N LEU A 323 -29.53 21.45 -9.45
CA LEU A 323 -29.23 20.64 -8.27
C LEU A 323 -30.08 21.03 -7.05
N ASP A 324 -30.51 22.28 -6.94
CA ASP A 324 -31.43 22.73 -5.89
C ASP A 324 -32.82 22.10 -6.02
N ILE A 325 -33.33 21.99 -7.26
CA ILE A 325 -34.60 21.31 -7.54
C ILE A 325 -34.47 19.83 -7.17
N LEU A 326 -33.39 19.18 -7.62
CA LEU A 326 -33.13 17.78 -7.28
C LEU A 326 -33.02 17.55 -5.76
N ALA A 327 -32.29 18.43 -5.05
CA ALA A 327 -32.15 18.32 -3.59
C ALA A 327 -33.49 18.50 -2.87
N LYS A 328 -34.35 19.40 -3.36
CA LYS A 328 -35.71 19.56 -2.84
C LYS A 328 -36.53 18.28 -3.02
N ASP A 329 -36.51 17.69 -4.22
CA ASP A 329 -37.24 16.46 -4.51
C ASP A 329 -36.72 15.29 -3.67
N MET A 330 -35.40 15.15 -3.51
CA MET A 330 -34.80 14.12 -2.67
C MET A 330 -35.12 14.29 -1.18
N ASN A 331 -35.32 15.52 -0.71
CA ASN A 331 -35.76 15.79 0.66
C ASN A 331 -37.26 15.49 0.85
N GLU A 332 -38.08 15.77 -0.17
CA GLU A 332 -39.51 15.42 -0.17
C GLU A 332 -39.74 13.90 -0.25
N TYR A 333 -38.85 13.17 -0.94
CA TYR A 333 -38.90 11.71 -1.10
C TYR A 333 -37.65 11.04 -0.51
N PRO A 334 -37.64 10.72 0.81
CA PRO A 334 -36.44 10.20 1.50
C PRO A 334 -35.91 8.85 0.99
N THR A 335 -36.74 8.08 0.28
CA THR A 335 -36.35 6.78 -0.29
C THR A 335 -35.56 6.91 -1.59
N VAL A 336 -35.60 8.08 -2.24
CA VAL A 336 -34.99 8.27 -3.56
C VAL A 336 -33.47 8.15 -3.48
N LYS A 337 -32.87 7.38 -4.39
CA LYS A 337 -31.42 7.28 -4.58
C LYS A 337 -31.01 7.75 -5.96
N ILE A 338 -29.79 8.28 -6.07
CA ILE A 338 -29.24 8.78 -7.32
C ILE A 338 -27.86 8.18 -7.65
N GLU A 339 -27.58 8.10 -8.94
CA GLU A 339 -26.26 7.82 -9.52
C GLU A 339 -25.75 9.04 -10.30
N VAL A 340 -24.52 9.46 -10.02
CA VAL A 340 -23.84 10.60 -10.64
C VAL A 340 -22.75 10.09 -11.57
N LYS A 341 -22.90 10.26 -12.88
CA LYS A 341 -21.93 9.85 -13.89
C LYS A 341 -21.25 11.07 -14.48
N SER A 342 -19.94 11.20 -14.30
CA SER A 342 -19.21 12.40 -14.75
C SER A 342 -18.28 12.09 -15.92
N HIS A 343 -18.27 12.98 -16.91
CA HIS A 343 -17.58 12.82 -18.19
C HIS A 343 -16.74 14.06 -18.54
N THR A 344 -15.80 13.88 -19.46
CA THR A 344 -15.01 14.94 -20.09
C THR A 344 -15.18 14.94 -21.60
N ASP A 345 -14.68 16.00 -22.25
CA ASP A 345 -14.39 15.91 -23.68
C ASP A 345 -13.06 15.17 -23.92
N SER A 346 -12.75 14.87 -25.18
CA SER A 346 -11.59 14.08 -25.59
C SER A 346 -10.25 14.84 -25.58
N ARG A 347 -10.24 16.13 -25.22
CA ARG A 347 -9.02 16.93 -25.35
C ARG A 347 -8.13 16.69 -24.14
N GLY A 348 -6.94 16.17 -24.39
CA GLY A 348 -5.91 15.96 -23.38
C GLY A 348 -5.66 14.48 -23.09
N PRO A 349 -4.75 14.15 -22.17
CA PRO A 349 -4.46 12.76 -21.85
C PRO A 349 -5.65 12.08 -21.13
N GLU A 350 -5.98 10.83 -21.47
CA GLU A 350 -7.02 10.03 -20.81
C GLU A 350 -6.92 10.05 -19.27
N SER A 351 -5.69 9.89 -18.74
CA SER A 351 -5.44 9.93 -17.30
C SER A 351 -5.75 11.27 -16.63
N TYR A 352 -5.65 12.38 -17.38
CA TYR A 352 -6.06 13.70 -16.94
C TYR A 352 -7.57 13.83 -16.95
N ASN A 353 -8.20 13.40 -18.04
CA ASN A 353 -9.65 13.40 -18.23
C ASN A 353 -10.38 12.55 -17.18
N MET A 354 -9.82 11.40 -16.80
CA MET A 354 -10.33 10.60 -15.69
C MET A 354 -10.34 11.41 -14.37
N LYS A 355 -9.22 12.01 -13.98
CA LYS A 355 -9.13 12.84 -12.76
C LYS A 355 -10.06 14.06 -12.80
N LEU A 356 -10.22 14.68 -13.96
CA LEU A 356 -11.12 15.82 -14.14
C LEU A 356 -12.59 15.39 -13.95
N SER A 357 -12.99 14.23 -14.49
CA SER A 357 -14.32 13.69 -14.26
C SER A 357 -14.58 13.30 -12.80
N GLU A 358 -13.58 12.76 -12.08
CA GLU A 358 -13.67 12.50 -10.63
C GLU A 358 -13.94 13.79 -9.84
N LYS A 359 -13.22 14.88 -10.17
CA LYS A 359 -13.44 16.19 -9.54
C LYS A 359 -14.86 16.71 -9.80
N ARG A 360 -15.37 16.59 -11.03
CA ARG A 360 -16.74 17.01 -11.39
C ARG A 360 -17.81 16.24 -10.61
N GLY A 361 -17.66 14.92 -10.52
CA GLY A 361 -18.56 14.09 -9.71
C GLY A 361 -18.52 14.49 -8.24
N LYS A 362 -17.33 14.75 -7.71
CA LYS A 362 -17.15 15.24 -6.35
C LYS A 362 -17.81 16.61 -6.12
N SER A 363 -17.69 17.56 -7.04
CA SER A 363 -18.36 18.87 -6.92
C SER A 363 -19.88 18.73 -6.77
N VAL A 364 -20.51 17.84 -7.56
CA VAL A 364 -21.95 17.56 -7.48
C VAL A 364 -22.30 16.91 -6.13
N MET A 365 -21.52 15.93 -5.68
CA MET A 365 -21.72 15.28 -4.39
C MET A 365 -21.60 16.26 -3.22
N ASP A 366 -20.53 17.06 -3.20
CA ASP A 366 -20.26 18.03 -2.13
C ASP A 366 -21.38 19.10 -2.08
N TYR A 367 -21.89 19.51 -3.25
CA TYR A 367 -23.02 20.44 -3.33
C TYR A 367 -24.30 19.85 -2.74
N LEU A 368 -24.69 18.63 -3.15
CA LEU A 368 -25.88 17.95 -2.63
C LEU A 368 -25.78 17.64 -1.13
N ALA A 369 -24.57 17.29 -0.65
CA ALA A 369 -24.32 17.12 0.77
C ALA A 369 -24.52 18.45 1.54
N GLY A 370 -24.08 19.58 0.97
CA GLY A 370 -24.35 20.92 1.51
C GLY A 370 -25.84 21.27 1.59
N LYS A 371 -26.69 20.61 0.78
CA LYS A 371 -28.17 20.72 0.81
C LYS A 371 -28.84 19.69 1.73
N GLY A 372 -28.07 18.94 2.51
CA GLY A 372 -28.57 18.00 3.51
C GLY A 372 -28.82 16.58 2.99
N ILE A 373 -28.43 16.26 1.74
CA ILE A 373 -28.59 14.91 1.20
C ILE A 373 -27.52 13.99 1.80
N ILE A 374 -27.96 12.89 2.41
CA ILE A 374 -27.08 11.92 3.06
C ILE A 374 -26.26 11.17 2.00
N ALA A 375 -24.95 11.04 2.23
CA ALA A 375 -24.02 10.41 1.29
C ALA A 375 -24.39 8.98 0.86
N SER A 376 -25.11 8.22 1.70
CA SER A 376 -25.57 6.86 1.36
C SER A 376 -26.63 6.82 0.24
N ARG A 377 -27.23 7.97 -0.11
CA ARG A 377 -28.24 8.11 -1.17
C ARG A 377 -27.65 8.51 -2.52
N VAL A 378 -26.34 8.76 -2.58
CA VAL A 378 -25.64 9.27 -3.77
C VAL A 378 -24.48 8.34 -4.10
N SER A 379 -24.51 7.73 -5.28
CA SER A 379 -23.37 7.02 -5.86
C SER A 379 -22.74 7.88 -6.95
N ALA A 380 -21.40 7.86 -7.10
CA ALA A 380 -20.73 8.65 -8.13
C ALA A 380 -19.64 7.84 -8.84
N ASN A 381 -19.66 7.91 -10.16
CA ASN A 381 -18.74 7.22 -11.06
C ASN A 381 -18.13 8.22 -12.04
N ALA A 382 -16.82 8.08 -12.26
CA ALA A 382 -16.03 8.91 -13.16
C ALA A 382 -15.69 8.12 -14.41
N TYR A 383 -15.96 8.69 -15.58
CA TYR A 383 -15.82 8.02 -16.88
C TYR A 383 -14.75 8.67 -17.77
N GLY A 384 -14.21 9.82 -17.40
CA GLY A 384 -13.33 10.60 -18.27
C GLY A 384 -13.97 10.78 -19.66
N GLU A 385 -13.20 10.49 -20.70
CA GLU A 385 -13.62 10.57 -22.10
C GLU A 385 -14.15 9.24 -22.67
N THR A 386 -14.36 8.21 -21.84
CA THR A 386 -14.72 6.85 -22.32
C THR A 386 -16.16 6.73 -22.84
N GLU A 387 -17.05 7.67 -22.48
CA GLU A 387 -18.46 7.69 -22.86
C GLU A 387 -18.88 9.04 -23.46
N LEU A 388 -18.34 9.33 -24.65
CA LEU A 388 -18.69 10.51 -25.45
C LEU A 388 -20.10 10.37 -26.05
N VAL A 389 -20.84 11.49 -26.13
CA VAL A 389 -22.20 11.54 -26.71
C VAL A 389 -22.20 11.86 -28.21
N ASN A 390 -21.02 12.09 -28.78
CA ASN A 390 -20.86 12.44 -30.19
C ASN A 390 -19.54 11.87 -30.75
N LYS A 391 -19.27 12.18 -32.01
CA LYS A 391 -18.12 11.71 -32.78
C LYS A 391 -16.75 12.27 -32.34
N CYS A 392 -16.70 13.15 -31.33
CA CYS A 392 -15.51 13.93 -30.98
C CYS A 392 -14.50 13.13 -30.15
N ALA A 393 -14.05 11.99 -30.66
CA ALA A 393 -12.98 11.19 -30.08
C ALA A 393 -11.59 11.76 -30.42
N ASP A 394 -10.54 11.15 -29.87
CA ASP A 394 -9.15 11.56 -30.12
C ASP A 394 -8.81 11.63 -31.61
N GLY A 395 -8.18 12.73 -32.01
CA GLY A 395 -7.79 12.98 -33.40
C GLY A 395 -8.93 13.43 -34.32
N VAL A 396 -10.17 13.50 -33.85
CA VAL A 396 -11.31 14.04 -34.62
C VAL A 396 -11.42 15.55 -34.43
N GLN A 397 -11.48 16.30 -35.53
CA GLN A 397 -11.71 17.74 -35.49
C GLN A 397 -13.17 18.03 -35.14
N CYS A 398 -13.40 18.73 -34.03
CA CYS A 398 -14.71 19.12 -33.54
C CYS A 398 -14.73 20.59 -33.12
N THR A 399 -15.93 21.18 -33.13
CA THR A 399 -16.17 22.53 -32.61
C THR A 399 -16.20 22.54 -31.08
N ASP A 400 -15.98 23.70 -30.45
CA ASP A 400 -16.06 23.75 -28.97
C ASP A 400 -17.46 23.43 -28.44
N ALA A 401 -18.51 23.77 -29.19
CA ALA A 401 -19.89 23.40 -28.83
C ALA A 401 -20.10 21.87 -28.80
N GLU A 402 -19.50 21.14 -29.74
CA GLU A 402 -19.52 19.67 -29.73
C GLU A 402 -18.72 19.11 -28.55
N HIS A 403 -17.58 19.71 -28.20
CA HIS A 403 -16.85 19.33 -26.98
C HIS A 403 -17.63 19.68 -25.70
N ALA A 404 -18.34 20.80 -25.66
CA ALA A 404 -19.15 21.24 -24.52
C ALA A 404 -20.25 20.23 -24.17
N ALA A 405 -20.85 19.59 -25.18
CA ALA A 405 -21.83 18.54 -24.98
C ALA A 405 -21.26 17.32 -24.21
N ASN A 406 -19.96 17.04 -24.33
CA ASN A 406 -19.29 15.94 -23.62
C ASN A 406 -18.87 16.32 -22.19
N ARG A 407 -18.61 17.60 -21.91
CA ARG A 407 -18.24 18.11 -20.58
C ARG A 407 -19.45 18.16 -19.65
N ARG A 408 -19.95 16.98 -19.26
CA ARG A 408 -21.21 16.82 -18.55
C ARG A 408 -21.11 15.88 -17.37
N THR A 409 -22.04 16.04 -16.44
CA THR A 409 -22.38 15.06 -15.41
C THR A 409 -23.86 14.73 -15.52
N GLU A 410 -24.19 13.45 -15.57
CA GLU A 410 -25.54 12.92 -15.60
C GLU A 410 -25.92 12.45 -14.20
N VAL A 411 -27.06 12.91 -13.69
CA VAL A 411 -27.61 12.49 -12.40
C VAL A 411 -28.90 11.72 -12.66
N ILE A 412 -28.87 10.44 -12.35
CA ILE A 412 -29.92 9.47 -12.68
C ILE A 412 -30.59 9.02 -11.39
N ILE A 413 -31.92 9.06 -11.34
CA ILE A 413 -32.66 8.47 -10.21
C ILE A 413 -32.74 6.96 -10.42
N VAL A 414 -32.28 6.19 -9.44
CA VAL A 414 -32.13 4.72 -9.55
C VAL A 414 -33.14 3.93 -8.71
N GLU A 415 -33.70 4.53 -7.66
CA GLU A 415 -34.67 3.89 -6.75
C GLU A 415 -35.57 4.95 -6.12
#